data_AF-A9XDD2-F1
#
_entry.id   AF-A9XDD2-F1
#
_cell.length_a   1.000
_cell.length_b   1.000
_cell.length_c   1.000
_cell.angle_alpha   90.00
_cell.angle_beta   90.00
_cell.angle_gamma   90.00
#
_symmetry.space_group_name_H-M   'P 1'
#
loop_
_entity.id
_entity.type
_entity.pdbx_description
1 polymer ?
#
loop_
_entity_poly.entity_id
_entity_poly.type
_entity_poly.pdbx_seq_one_letter_code
_entity_poly.pdbx_strand_id
1 'polypeptide(L)'
;NKDGKYELMATVGNVELKGTSDKNDGSGTLEGVKDDNSKVKLTVSDELETTLEITKADGKKVSKKTTAKDKSSTEEIFDTNGEYVTEKTITRANGT
;
A
#
# COMPACT_ATOMS: atom_id res chain seq x y z
N ASN A 1 17.40 12.05 -8.44
CA ASN A 1 18.63 11.24 -8.46
C ASN A 1 19.32 11.44 -9.80
N LYS A 2 20.40 10.70 -10.09
CA LYS A 2 21.18 10.87 -11.35
C LYS A 2 20.36 10.55 -12.60
N ASP A 3 19.28 9.79 -12.45
CA ASP A 3 18.36 9.39 -13.52
C ASP A 3 17.18 10.37 -13.67
N GLY A 4 17.21 11.52 -12.97
CA GLY A 4 16.13 12.52 -13.03
C GLY A 4 14.88 12.15 -12.22
N LYS A 5 14.90 11.04 -11.46
CA LYS A 5 13.78 10.57 -10.64
C LYS A 5 13.82 11.15 -9.22
N TYR A 6 12.70 11.12 -8.53
CA TYR A 6 12.54 11.51 -7.13
C TYR A 6 12.60 10.28 -6.24
N GLU A 7 13.38 10.35 -5.16
CA GLU A 7 13.42 9.30 -4.14
C GLU A 7 12.22 9.47 -3.20
N LEU A 8 11.51 8.38 -2.93
CA LEU A 8 10.36 8.33 -2.04
C LEU A 8 10.70 7.49 -0.80
N MET A 9 10.30 7.96 0.37
CA MET A 9 10.48 7.25 1.63
C MET A 9 9.27 7.48 2.53
N ALA A 10 8.76 6.40 3.13
CA ALA A 10 7.68 6.46 4.11
C ALA A 10 7.91 5.42 5.20
N THR A 11 7.38 5.67 6.40
CA THR A 11 7.31 4.68 7.46
C THR A 11 5.85 4.33 7.69
N VAL A 12 5.48 3.05 7.50
CA VAL A 12 4.13 2.55 7.73
C VAL A 12 4.17 1.54 8.86
N GLY A 13 3.60 1.92 10.01
CA GLY A 13 3.79 1.17 11.25
C GLY A 13 5.26 1.18 11.66
N ASN A 14 5.89 0.01 11.70
CA ASN A 14 7.31 -0.19 11.99
C ASN A 14 8.16 -0.52 10.75
N VAL A 15 7.60 -0.42 9.54
CA VAL A 15 8.29 -0.78 8.28
C VAL A 15 8.67 0.48 7.52
N GLU A 16 9.94 0.62 7.17
CA GLU A 16 10.42 1.64 6.23
C GLU A 16 10.18 1.17 4.79
N LEU A 17 9.51 1.98 3.99
CA LEU A 17 9.22 1.77 2.58
C LEU A 17 10.04 2.76 1.74
N LYS A 18 10.63 2.29 0.65
CA LYS A 18 11.41 3.11 -0.28
C LYS A 18 10.97 2.88 -1.71
N GLY A 19 11.16 3.88 -2.55
CA GLY A 19 10.90 3.78 -3.98
C GLY A 19 11.44 4.98 -4.72
N THR A 20 11.24 4.98 -6.04
CA THR A 20 11.57 6.11 -6.90
C THR A 20 10.38 6.45 -7.79
N SER A 21 10.18 7.73 -8.09
CA SER A 21 9.12 8.21 -8.98
C SER A 21 9.66 9.14 -10.05
N ASP A 22 9.04 9.13 -11.23
CA ASP A 22 9.30 10.15 -12.25
C ASP A 22 8.64 11.49 -11.89
N LYS A 23 7.70 11.47 -10.93
CA LYS A 23 6.95 12.65 -10.48
C LYS A 23 7.52 13.22 -9.19
N ASN A 24 7.30 14.53 -9.00
CA ASN A 24 7.81 15.31 -7.87
C ASN A 24 6.73 15.65 -6.82
N ASP A 25 5.57 15.00 -6.90
CA ASP A 25 4.36 15.28 -6.12
C ASP A 25 4.11 14.26 -5.00
N GLY A 26 4.99 13.26 -4.86
CA GLY A 26 4.86 12.19 -3.88
C GLY A 26 4.05 10.97 -4.38
N SER A 27 3.49 11.04 -5.59
CA SER A 27 2.91 9.86 -6.25
C SER A 27 4.01 8.87 -6.63
N GLY A 28 3.66 7.58 -6.64
CA GLY A 28 4.58 6.51 -6.99
C GLY A 28 4.36 5.24 -6.18
N THR A 29 5.33 4.33 -6.26
CA THR A 29 5.32 3.05 -5.54
C THR A 29 6.48 3.03 -4.56
N LEU A 30 6.19 2.64 -3.32
CA LEU A 30 7.17 2.38 -2.27
C LEU A 30 7.01 0.93 -1.79
N GLU A 31 8.12 0.24 -1.60
CA GLU A 31 8.14 -1.16 -1.15
C GLU A 31 9.06 -1.31 0.06
N GLY A 32 8.75 -2.29 0.91
CA GLY A 32 9.53 -2.66 2.07
C GLY A 32 9.21 -4.08 2.52
N VAL A 33 9.99 -4.59 3.46
CA VAL A 33 9.92 -5.97 3.94
C VAL A 33 9.85 -5.95 5.46
N LYS A 34 8.91 -6.72 6.02
CA LYS A 34 8.77 -6.95 7.46
C LYS A 34 9.78 -7.98 7.95
N ASP A 35 9.95 -8.07 9.26
CA ASP A 35 10.82 -9.06 9.91
C ASP A 35 10.42 -10.52 9.61
N ASP A 36 9.14 -10.77 9.32
CA ASP A 36 8.62 -12.09 8.93
C ASP A 36 8.77 -12.40 7.42
N ASN A 37 9.51 -11.57 6.67
CA ASN A 37 9.67 -11.59 5.21
C ASN A 37 8.40 -11.28 4.41
N SER A 38 7.29 -10.88 5.05
CA SER A 38 6.15 -10.34 4.33
C SER A 38 6.54 -9.03 3.64
N LYS A 39 6.08 -8.84 2.40
CA LYS A 39 6.34 -7.62 1.62
C LYS A 39 5.19 -6.63 1.80
N VAL A 40 5.54 -5.37 1.93
CA VAL A 40 4.60 -4.25 2.03
C VAL A 40 4.80 -3.36 0.81
N LYS A 41 3.72 -3.04 0.12
CA LYS A 41 3.71 -2.17 -1.04
C LYS A 41 2.71 -1.05 -0.82
N LEU A 42 3.19 0.19 -0.85
CA LEU A 42 2.37 1.39 -0.85
C LEU A 42 2.39 1.99 -2.25
N THR A 43 1.23 2.09 -2.87
CA THR A 43 1.03 2.83 -4.12
C THR A 43 0.28 4.12 -3.80
N VAL A 44 0.82 5.25 -4.24
CA VAL A 44 0.19 6.57 -4.18
C VAL A 44 -0.13 6.99 -5.61
N SER A 45 -1.41 7.19 -5.94
CA SER A 45 -1.84 7.64 -7.26
C SER A 45 -1.47 9.10 -7.50
N ASP A 46 -1.64 9.55 -8.75
CA ASP A 46 -1.40 10.95 -9.14
C ASP A 46 -2.39 11.91 -8.45
N GLU A 47 -3.60 11.43 -8.16
CA GLU A 47 -4.63 12.12 -7.38
C GLU A 47 -4.43 12.00 -5.86
N LEU A 48 -3.33 11.37 -5.43
CA LEU A 48 -2.95 11.10 -4.04
C LEU A 48 -3.90 10.16 -3.29
N GLU A 49 -4.56 9.25 -4.00
CA GLU A 49 -5.20 8.09 -3.40
C GLU A 49 -4.15 7.05 -3.04
N THR A 50 -4.38 6.27 -1.98
CA THR A 50 -3.39 5.30 -1.50
C THR A 50 -3.91 3.88 -1.56
N THR A 51 -3.05 2.94 -1.92
CA THR A 51 -3.28 1.50 -1.76
C THR A 51 -2.10 0.90 -1.03
N LEU A 52 -2.35 0.32 0.14
CA LEU A 52 -1.39 -0.44 0.92
C LEU A 52 -1.71 -1.93 0.78
N GLU A 53 -0.80 -2.68 0.17
CA GLU A 53 -0.91 -4.13 -0.01
C GLU A 53 0.16 -4.84 0.84
N ILE A 54 -0.25 -5.90 1.54
CA ILE A 54 0.65 -6.79 2.28
C ILE A 54 0.57 -8.17 1.64
N THR A 55 1.73 -8.73 1.31
CA THR A 55 1.87 -10.08 0.79
C THR A 55 2.83 -10.88 1.65
N LYS A 56 2.64 -12.21 1.70
CA LYS A 56 3.62 -13.13 2.25
C LYS A 56 4.89 -13.12 1.40
N ALA A 57 5.96 -13.73 1.92
CA ALA A 57 7.21 -13.88 1.18
C ALA A 57 7.05 -14.57 -0.20
N ASP A 58 6.11 -15.51 -0.30
CA ASP A 58 5.75 -16.24 -1.53
C ASP A 58 4.84 -15.44 -2.49
N GLY A 59 4.49 -14.20 -2.14
CA GLY A 59 3.68 -13.30 -2.96
C GLY A 59 2.16 -13.45 -2.74
N LYS A 60 1.71 -14.38 -1.90
CA LYS A 60 0.27 -14.51 -1.58
C LYS A 60 -0.23 -13.28 -0.82
N LYS A 61 -1.38 -12.76 -1.22
CA LYS A 61 -1.99 -11.60 -0.57
C LYS A 61 -2.43 -11.93 0.87
N VAL A 62 -2.22 -10.98 1.76
CA VAL A 62 -2.66 -11.04 3.16
C VAL A 62 -3.74 -10.00 3.39
N SER A 63 -3.47 -8.76 3.00
CA SER A 63 -4.45 -7.69 3.07
C SER A 63 -4.20 -6.61 2.02
N LYS A 64 -5.25 -5.86 1.72
CA LYS A 64 -5.21 -4.67 0.88
C LYS A 64 -6.10 -3.59 1.49
N LYS A 65 -5.56 -2.40 1.67
CA LYS A 65 -6.30 -1.22 2.10
C LYS A 65 -6.18 -0.11 1.07
N THR A 66 -7.31 0.31 0.50
CA THR A 66 -7.37 1.47 -0.37
C THR A 66 -8.05 2.62 0.37
N THR A 67 -7.46 3.81 0.32
CA THR A 67 -7.99 5.03 0.93
C THR A 67 -8.11 6.10 -0.14
N ALA A 68 -9.33 6.58 -0.36
CA ALA A 68 -9.65 7.62 -1.33
C ALA A 68 -9.44 9.02 -0.73
N LYS A 69 -9.46 10.03 -1.61
CA LYS A 69 -9.25 11.43 -1.22
C LYS A 69 -10.31 11.99 -0.27
N ASP A 70 -11.53 11.47 -0.33
CA ASP A 70 -12.62 11.81 0.59
C ASP A 70 -12.49 11.15 1.98
N LYS A 71 -11.37 10.45 2.21
CA LYS A 71 -11.03 9.68 3.41
C LYS A 71 -11.87 8.42 3.61
N SER A 72 -12.71 8.04 2.65
CA SER A 72 -13.30 6.71 2.65
C SER A 72 -12.23 5.64 2.42
N SER A 73 -12.46 4.44 2.92
CA SER A 73 -11.53 3.34 2.76
C SER A 73 -12.23 2.00 2.55
N THR A 74 -11.57 1.12 1.82
CA THR A 74 -11.92 -0.30 1.72
C THR A 74 -10.73 -1.12 2.19
N GLU A 75 -10.97 -2.01 3.14
CA GLU A 75 -9.98 -2.95 3.67
C GLU A 75 -10.44 -4.37 3.35
N GLU A 76 -9.57 -5.15 2.73
CA GLU A 76 -9.79 -6.52 2.29
C GLU A 76 -8.76 -7.42 2.97
N ILE A 77 -9.23 -8.49 3.61
CA ILE A 77 -8.39 -9.57 4.16
C ILE A 77 -8.56 -10.79 3.28
N PHE A 78 -7.46 -11.43 2.92
CA PHE A 78 -7.45 -12.59 2.04
C PHE A 78 -7.31 -13.89 2.82
N ASP A 79 -7.78 -14.97 2.21
CA ASP A 79 -7.58 -16.32 2.73
C ASP A 79 -6.09 -16.71 2.77
N THR A 80 -5.81 -17.88 3.32
CA THR A 80 -4.42 -18.37 3.45
C THR A 80 -3.70 -18.57 2.11
N ASN A 81 -4.45 -18.73 1.02
CA ASN A 81 -3.95 -18.89 -0.34
C ASN A 81 -3.74 -17.54 -1.06
N GLY A 82 -4.29 -16.45 -0.52
CA GLY A 82 -4.25 -15.13 -1.13
C GLY A 82 -5.20 -14.99 -2.33
N GLU A 83 -6.19 -15.88 -2.48
CA GLU A 83 -7.05 -15.97 -3.67
C GLU A 83 -8.41 -15.31 -3.44
N TYR A 84 -9.03 -15.59 -2.28
CA TYR A 84 -10.37 -15.09 -1.95
C TYR A 84 -10.34 -14.07 -0.83
N VAL A 85 -11.18 -13.05 -0.92
CA VAL A 85 -11.40 -12.08 0.17
C VAL A 85 -12.31 -12.73 1.20
N THR A 86 -11.81 -12.95 2.41
CA THR A 86 -12.57 -13.53 3.52
C THR A 86 -13.29 -12.47 4.35
N GLU A 87 -12.75 -11.25 4.37
CA GLU A 87 -13.37 -10.10 5.07
C GLU A 87 -13.20 -8.85 4.21
N LYS A 88 -14.28 -8.05 4.12
CA LYS A 88 -14.26 -6.75 3.48
C LYS A 88 -14.96 -5.73 4.37
N THR A 89 -14.19 -4.73 4.79
CA THR A 89 -14.70 -3.61 5.58
C THR A 89 -14.64 -2.35 4.74
N ILE A 90 -15.78 -1.68 4.61
CA ILE A 90 -15.91 -0.41 3.89
C ILE A 90 -16.26 0.65 4.92
N THR A 91 -15.48 1.72 4.96
CA THR A 91 -15.75 2.89 5.78
C THR A 91 -15.97 4.07 4.85
N ARG A 92 -17.17 4.63 4.85
CA ARG A 92 -17.50 5.82 4.07
C ARG A 92 -16.86 7.06 4.70
N ALA A 93 -16.81 8.16 3.96
CA ALA A 93 -16.29 9.44 4.46
C ALA A 93 -16.99 9.94 5.73
N ASN A 94 -18.25 9.54 5.96
CA ASN A 94 -19.02 9.86 7.17
C ASN A 94 -18.81 8.87 8.34
N GLY A 95 -17.90 7.89 8.19
CA GLY A 95 -17.57 6.90 9.22
C GLY A 95 -18.49 5.68 9.31
N THR A 96 -19.48 5.55 8.43
CA THR A 96 -20.38 4.37 8.35
C THR A 96 -19.84 3.23 7.51
#